data_AF-A0A0A0B9E6-F1
#
_entry.id   AF-A0A0A0B9E6-F1
#
_cell.length_a   1.000
_cell.length_b   1.000
_cell.length_c   1.000
_cell.angle_alpha   90.00
_cell.angle_beta   90.00
_cell.angle_gamma   90.00
#
_symmetry.space_group_name_H-M   'P 1'
#
loop_
_entity.id
_entity.type
_entity.pdbx_description
1 polymer ?
#
loop_
_entity_poly.entity_id
_entity_poly.type
_entity_poly.pdbx_seq_one_letter_code
_entity_poly.pdbx_strand_id
1 'polypeptide(L)'
;MHSRLQRLQERPVLAVLLFAAAVVGAVSAVWEALGWARDRVEDVAQPYREEYAALDQLDLDVRLEYFEDTFGVARAVVDPCTSTSVPCPEPRPESMQLFVHETDETVVRALFADNSLAAYLVTTTTEGFEPAIRWIDLELGPLGAVSTAEILDSVGVDVVAGASVRSGMVWHSYAEVVPGGAPASYRGLVLAWVGEGLQSQFDLDAFQRLEAAQEAAADGAAFSAALDDMRTATAPNTYGEFRDDGPLATWLHDPEVIHDLLFAGSEV
;
A
#
# COMPACT_ATOMS: atom_id res chain seq x y z
N MET A 1 -44.05 53.25 -2.88
CA MET A 1 -42.98 52.89 -3.84
C MET A 1 -42.40 54.07 -4.62
N HIS A 2 -43.14 55.17 -4.84
CA HIS A 2 -42.65 56.32 -5.62
C HIS A 2 -41.59 57.22 -4.94
N SER A 3 -41.37 57.12 -3.61
CA SER A 3 -40.43 57.99 -2.89
C SER A 3 -39.01 57.44 -2.70
N ARG A 4 -38.75 56.15 -3.00
CA ARG A 4 -37.40 55.55 -2.91
C ARG A 4 -36.59 55.71 -4.20
N LEU A 5 -37.26 55.80 -5.36
CA LEU A 5 -36.62 56.00 -6.66
C LEU A 5 -36.07 57.43 -6.85
N GLN A 6 -36.68 58.44 -6.20
CA GLN A 6 -36.22 59.84 -6.30
C GLN A 6 -34.90 60.12 -5.55
N ARG A 7 -34.54 59.34 -4.52
CA ARG A 7 -33.26 59.53 -3.79
C ARG A 7 -32.03 58.97 -4.51
N LEU A 8 -32.22 58.15 -5.54
CA LEU A 8 -31.11 57.61 -6.34
C LEU A 8 -30.62 58.57 -7.42
N GLN A 9 -31.39 59.62 -7.75
CA GLN A 9 -30.97 60.65 -8.72
C GLN A 9 -30.02 61.71 -8.15
N GLU A 10 -29.91 61.85 -6.82
CA GLU A 10 -29.06 62.87 -6.18
C GLU A 10 -27.63 62.39 -5.85
N ARG A 11 -27.33 61.08 -5.96
CA ARG A 11 -26.00 60.53 -5.64
C ARG A 11 -25.59 59.41 -6.61
N PRO A 12 -25.27 59.75 -7.88
CA PRO A 12 -24.91 58.76 -8.90
C PRO A 12 -23.70 57.91 -8.50
N VAL A 13 -22.76 58.48 -7.75
CA VAL A 13 -21.58 57.78 -7.23
C VAL A 13 -21.96 56.65 -6.26
N LEU A 14 -22.99 56.84 -5.43
CA LEU A 14 -23.42 55.83 -4.46
C LEU A 14 -24.09 54.64 -5.14
N ALA A 15 -24.83 54.89 -6.23
CA ALA A 15 -25.44 53.86 -7.06
C ALA A 15 -24.35 53.03 -7.77
N VAL A 16 -23.31 53.69 -8.29
CA VAL A 16 -22.16 53.00 -8.92
C VAL A 16 -21.38 52.16 -7.91
N LEU A 17 -21.15 52.66 -6.70
CA LEU A 17 -20.44 51.90 -5.65
C LEU A 17 -21.23 50.68 -5.18
N LEU A 18 -22.55 50.79 -5.01
CA LEU A 18 -23.39 49.65 -4.65
C LEU A 18 -23.45 48.62 -5.77
N PHE A 19 -23.49 49.06 -7.03
CA PHE A 19 -23.45 48.16 -8.18
C PHE A 19 -22.09 47.46 -8.30
N ALA A 20 -20.99 48.19 -8.10
CA ALA A 20 -19.65 47.60 -8.11
C ALA A 20 -19.46 46.60 -6.97
N ALA A 21 -19.92 46.90 -5.75
CA ALA A 21 -19.87 45.96 -4.63
C ALA A 21 -20.72 44.70 -4.88
N ALA A 22 -21.90 44.85 -5.48
CA ALA A 22 -22.74 43.72 -5.88
C ALA A 22 -22.11 42.86 -6.98
N VAL A 23 -21.46 43.49 -7.96
CA VAL A 23 -20.73 42.78 -9.03
C VAL A 23 -19.51 42.05 -8.47
N VAL A 24 -18.70 42.69 -7.61
CA VAL A 24 -17.55 42.04 -6.98
C VAL A 24 -18.00 40.87 -6.11
N GLY A 25 -19.03 41.05 -5.27
CA GLY A 25 -19.57 39.96 -4.46
C GLY A 25 -20.15 38.80 -5.30
N ALA A 26 -20.82 39.11 -6.42
CA ALA A 26 -21.33 38.09 -7.34
C ALA A 26 -20.19 37.35 -8.07
N VAL A 27 -19.13 38.06 -8.47
CA VAL A 27 -17.95 37.44 -9.09
C VAL A 27 -17.20 36.56 -8.11
N SER A 28 -17.03 36.99 -6.85
CA SER A 28 -16.42 36.18 -5.79
C SER A 28 -17.24 34.92 -5.49
N ALA A 29 -18.57 35.03 -5.36
CA ALA A 29 -19.44 33.88 -5.12
C ALA A 29 -19.45 32.90 -6.31
N VAL A 30 -19.38 33.39 -7.54
CA VAL A 30 -19.24 32.55 -8.74
C VAL A 30 -17.88 31.86 -8.78
N TRP A 31 -16.81 32.55 -8.40
CA TRP A 31 -15.46 31.95 -8.31
C TRP A 31 -15.37 30.89 -7.21
N GLU A 32 -15.94 31.13 -6.03
CA GLU A 32 -16.01 30.13 -4.95
C GLU A 32 -16.88 28.93 -5.35
N ALA A 33 -18.02 29.16 -6.01
CA ALA A 33 -18.87 28.07 -6.50
C ALA A 33 -18.22 27.28 -7.64
N LEU A 34 -17.44 27.93 -8.52
CA LEU A 34 -16.65 27.27 -9.56
C LEU A 34 -15.47 26.50 -8.97
N GLY A 35 -14.82 27.02 -7.93
CA GLY A 35 -13.78 26.31 -7.17
C GLY A 35 -14.35 25.05 -6.53
N TRP A 36 -15.42 25.18 -5.75
CA TRP A 36 -16.09 24.05 -5.13
C TRP A 36 -16.63 23.02 -6.13
N ALA A 37 -17.19 23.47 -7.26
CA ALA A 37 -17.64 22.57 -8.31
C ALA A 37 -16.47 21.87 -9.04
N ARG A 38 -15.33 22.56 -9.17
CA ARG A 38 -14.11 21.99 -9.76
C ARG A 38 -13.49 20.96 -8.82
N ASP A 39 -13.30 21.30 -7.55
CA ASP A 39 -12.73 20.42 -6.53
C ASP A 39 -13.58 19.16 -6.42
N ARG A 40 -14.91 19.30 -6.38
CA ARG A 40 -15.83 18.16 -6.34
C ARG A 40 -15.83 17.31 -7.63
N VAL A 41 -15.51 17.91 -8.78
CA VAL A 41 -15.37 17.16 -10.05
C VAL A 41 -14.00 16.45 -10.11
N GLU A 42 -12.95 17.07 -9.57
CA GLU A 42 -11.63 16.45 -9.44
C GLU A 42 -11.66 15.28 -8.43
N ASP A 43 -12.35 15.43 -7.30
CA ASP A 43 -12.54 14.37 -6.29
C ASP A 43 -13.36 13.19 -6.85
N VAL A 44 -14.39 13.46 -7.66
CA VAL A 44 -15.17 12.41 -8.33
C VAL A 44 -14.37 11.73 -9.45
N ALA A 45 -13.41 12.43 -10.06
CA ALA A 45 -12.56 11.88 -11.12
C ALA A 45 -11.35 11.11 -10.58
N GLN A 46 -10.90 11.40 -9.35
CA GLN A 46 -9.75 10.77 -8.69
C GLN A 46 -10.02 10.60 -7.19
N PRO A 47 -10.91 9.66 -6.81
CA PRO A 47 -11.39 9.52 -5.43
C PRO A 47 -10.30 9.17 -4.40
N TYR A 48 -9.12 8.74 -4.84
CA TYR A 48 -8.03 8.26 -3.98
C TYR A 48 -6.70 8.99 -4.21
N ARG A 49 -6.77 10.25 -4.66
CA ARG A 49 -5.58 11.03 -5.04
C ARG A 49 -4.62 11.20 -3.85
N GLU A 50 -5.14 11.43 -2.66
CA GLU A 50 -4.33 11.68 -1.46
C GLU A 50 -3.64 10.40 -0.98
N GLU A 51 -4.36 9.28 -0.99
CA GLU A 51 -3.86 7.96 -0.64
C GLU A 51 -2.75 7.52 -1.61
N TYR A 52 -2.95 7.68 -2.92
CA TYR A 52 -1.90 7.42 -3.90
C TYR A 52 -0.67 8.30 -3.68
N ALA A 53 -0.85 9.58 -3.38
CA ALA A 53 0.25 10.50 -3.12
C ALA A 53 1.02 10.19 -1.81
N ALA A 54 0.35 9.60 -0.81
CA ALA A 54 0.99 9.13 0.42
C ALA A 54 1.82 7.86 0.15
N LEU A 55 1.25 6.88 -0.57
CA LEU A 55 1.97 5.66 -0.95
C LEU A 55 3.18 5.93 -1.84
N ASP A 56 3.11 6.95 -2.72
CA ASP A 56 4.24 7.37 -3.56
C ASP A 56 5.45 7.91 -2.77
N GLN A 57 5.28 8.24 -1.49
CA GLN A 57 6.35 8.69 -0.60
C GLN A 57 7.03 7.53 0.15
N LEU A 58 6.52 6.31 0.03
CA LEU A 58 7.17 5.13 0.60
C LEU A 58 8.44 4.80 -0.18
N ASP A 59 9.58 4.97 0.47
CA ASP A 59 10.86 4.48 -0.01
C ASP A 59 11.69 4.01 1.18
N LEU A 60 12.59 3.07 0.93
CA LEU A 60 13.51 2.60 1.95
C LEU A 60 14.39 3.78 2.43
N ASP A 61 14.86 3.69 3.68
CA ASP A 61 15.60 4.74 4.39
C ASP A 61 14.87 6.03 4.73
N VAL A 62 13.57 6.14 4.43
CA VAL A 62 12.75 7.21 5.01
C VAL A 62 12.87 7.15 6.54
N ARG A 63 13.06 8.30 7.18
CA ARG A 63 13.15 8.39 8.65
C ARG A 63 11.77 8.35 9.27
N LEU A 64 11.68 7.81 10.49
CA LEU A 64 10.41 7.66 11.20
C LEU A 64 9.61 8.97 11.29
N GLU A 65 10.27 10.09 11.60
CA GLU A 65 9.63 11.42 11.68
C GLU A 65 8.89 11.78 10.38
N TYR A 66 9.52 11.58 9.22
CA TYR A 66 8.89 11.88 7.93
C TYR A 66 7.76 10.90 7.61
N PHE A 67 7.92 9.64 7.99
CA PHE A 67 6.89 8.63 7.79
C PHE A 67 5.64 8.93 8.63
N GLU A 68 5.80 9.29 9.91
CA GLU A 68 4.69 9.68 10.79
C GLU A 68 4.04 11.00 10.35
N ASP A 69 4.80 11.95 9.79
CA ASP A 69 4.24 13.17 9.19
C ASP A 69 3.35 12.85 7.97
N THR A 70 3.70 11.84 7.17
CA THR A 70 2.95 11.42 5.97
C THR A 70 1.74 10.54 6.31
N PHE A 71 1.91 9.53 7.15
CA PHE A 71 0.88 8.52 7.45
C PHE A 71 0.12 8.77 8.75
N GLY A 72 0.47 9.83 9.50
CA GLY A 72 -0.19 10.22 10.73
C GLY A 72 0.17 9.32 11.92
N VAL A 73 -0.80 9.08 12.80
CA VAL A 73 -0.59 8.26 13.99
C VAL A 73 -0.82 6.78 13.66
N ALA A 74 0.15 5.93 14.00
CA ALA A 74 0.01 4.50 13.83
C ALA A 74 -1.16 3.95 14.65
N ARG A 75 -1.93 3.02 14.07
CA ARG A 75 -2.92 2.23 14.79
C ARG A 75 -2.25 1.37 15.86
N ALA A 76 -1.11 0.75 15.52
CA ALA A 76 -0.35 -0.09 16.42
C ALA A 76 1.16 0.06 16.18
N VAL A 77 1.93 -0.12 17.25
CA VAL A 77 3.40 -0.23 17.19
C VAL A 77 3.79 -1.54 17.87
N VAL A 78 4.46 -2.41 17.13
CA VAL A 78 4.75 -3.79 17.53
C VAL A 78 6.26 -4.02 17.56
N ASP A 79 6.77 -4.76 18.54
CA ASP A 79 8.13 -5.31 18.46
C ASP A 79 8.07 -6.61 17.64
N PRO A 80 8.57 -6.61 16.38
CA PRO A 80 8.53 -7.79 15.51
C PRO A 80 9.20 -9.01 16.15
N CYS A 81 10.23 -8.84 16.97
CA CYS A 81 10.91 -9.95 17.63
C CYS A 81 10.08 -10.68 18.68
N THR A 82 8.99 -10.07 19.12
CA THR A 82 8.07 -10.66 20.09
C THR A 82 6.77 -11.13 19.45
N SER A 83 6.47 -10.65 18.24
CA SER A 83 5.27 -10.99 17.49
C SER A 83 5.50 -12.08 16.45
N THR A 84 6.73 -12.29 15.97
CA THR A 84 7.03 -13.37 15.03
C THR A 84 7.26 -14.70 15.75
N SER A 85 6.80 -15.77 15.12
CA SER A 85 7.10 -17.17 15.47
C SER A 85 8.52 -17.59 15.10
N VAL A 86 9.12 -16.88 14.13
CA VAL A 86 10.49 -17.09 13.64
C VAL A 86 11.50 -16.35 14.54
N PRO A 87 12.71 -16.91 14.81
CA PRO A 87 13.77 -16.22 15.53
C PRO A 87 14.12 -14.87 14.91
N CYS A 88 14.47 -13.90 15.75
CA CYS A 88 14.82 -12.57 15.28
C CYS A 88 16.17 -12.51 14.54
N PRO A 89 16.42 -11.49 13.70
CA PRO A 89 17.65 -11.39 12.92
C PRO A 89 18.87 -11.27 13.84
N GLU A 90 19.97 -11.90 13.42
CA GLU A 90 21.26 -11.84 14.12
C GLU A 90 22.37 -11.29 13.18
N PRO A 91 23.09 -10.21 13.57
CA PRO A 91 22.85 -9.37 14.75
C PRO A 91 21.54 -8.58 14.66
N ARG A 92 20.86 -8.43 15.80
CA ARG A 92 19.67 -7.58 15.93
C ARG A 92 20.08 -6.11 15.81
N PRO A 93 19.35 -5.28 15.03
CA PRO A 93 19.47 -3.82 15.07
C PRO A 93 19.32 -3.25 16.49
N GLU A 94 19.88 -2.06 16.76
CA GLU A 94 19.78 -1.43 18.09
C GLU A 94 18.34 -1.07 18.44
N SER A 95 17.57 -0.67 17.43
CA SER A 95 16.12 -0.50 17.53
C SER A 95 15.41 -1.17 16.36
N MET A 96 14.30 -1.84 16.65
CA MET A 96 13.47 -2.46 15.63
C MET A 96 12.00 -2.40 16.05
N GLN A 97 11.16 -1.76 15.23
CA GLN A 97 9.74 -1.56 15.51
C GLN A 97 8.94 -1.62 14.20
N LEU A 98 7.78 -2.27 14.26
CA LEU A 98 6.81 -2.30 13.16
C LEU A 98 5.67 -1.34 13.47
N PHE A 99 5.48 -0.35 12.62
CA PHE A 99 4.38 0.61 12.69
C PHE A 99 3.27 0.15 11.74
N VAL A 100 2.06 0.02 12.25
CA VAL A 100 0.88 -0.38 11.49
C VAL A 100 -0.03 0.82 11.36
N HIS A 101 -0.19 1.31 10.14
CA HIS A 101 -1.12 2.38 9.78
C HIS A 101 -2.28 1.77 9.01
N GLU A 102 -3.49 2.11 9.40
CA GLU A 102 -4.71 1.57 8.80
C GLU A 102 -5.65 2.73 8.46
N THR A 103 -6.14 2.68 7.23
CA THR A 103 -7.16 3.55 6.64
C THR A 103 -8.31 2.68 6.16
N ASP A 104 -9.36 3.27 5.59
CA ASP A 104 -10.47 2.49 5.04
C ASP A 104 -10.02 1.73 3.76
N GLU A 105 -9.00 2.23 3.06
CA GLU A 105 -8.51 1.74 1.76
C GLU A 105 -7.27 0.86 1.87
N THR A 106 -6.44 1.07 2.89
CA THR A 106 -5.14 0.39 3.02
C THR A 106 -4.71 0.10 4.44
N VAL A 107 -3.87 -0.94 4.58
CA VAL A 107 -3.01 -1.17 5.73
C VAL A 107 -1.54 -1.09 5.31
N VAL A 108 -0.80 -0.14 5.86
CA VAL A 108 0.65 0.01 5.66
C VAL A 108 1.38 -0.48 6.91
N ARG A 109 2.25 -1.46 6.74
CA ARG A 109 3.11 -2.00 7.80
C ARG A 109 4.54 -1.63 7.49
N ALA A 110 5.13 -0.78 8.31
CA ALA A 110 6.43 -0.20 8.10
C ALA A 110 7.40 -0.67 9.19
N LEU A 111 8.40 -1.46 8.80
CA LEU A 111 9.44 -1.96 9.70
C LEU A 111 10.59 -0.96 9.73
N PHE A 112 10.77 -0.31 10.87
CA PHE A 112 11.91 0.55 11.13
C PHE A 112 13.02 -0.23 11.84
N ALA A 113 14.23 -0.12 11.33
CA ALA A 113 15.45 -0.55 11.98
C ALA A 113 16.39 0.66 12.13
N ASP A 114 16.86 0.94 13.34
CA ASP A 114 17.78 2.06 13.63
C ASP A 114 17.29 3.41 13.09
N ASN A 115 15.99 3.69 13.26
CA ASN A 115 15.29 4.90 12.81
C ASN A 115 15.24 5.09 11.27
N SER A 116 15.45 4.00 10.53
CA SER A 116 15.41 3.96 9.07
C SER A 116 14.35 2.96 8.61
N LEU A 117 13.50 3.30 7.64
CA LEU A 117 12.55 2.37 7.05
C LEU A 117 13.32 1.25 6.33
N ALA A 118 13.23 0.03 6.86
CA ALA A 118 14.00 -1.12 6.40
C ALA A 118 13.16 -2.09 5.54
N ALA A 119 11.86 -2.16 5.80
CA ALA A 119 10.90 -2.87 4.97
C ALA A 119 9.51 -2.23 5.09
N TYR A 120 8.67 -2.41 4.08
CA TYR A 120 7.25 -2.07 4.19
C TYR A 120 6.37 -3.09 3.45
N LEU A 121 5.12 -3.21 3.90
CA LEU A 121 4.05 -3.97 3.26
C LEU A 121 2.81 -3.07 3.14
N VAL A 122 2.20 -3.01 1.96
CA VAL A 122 0.97 -2.26 1.67
C VAL A 122 -0.09 -3.26 1.25
N THR A 123 -1.17 -3.34 2.01
CA THR A 123 -2.34 -4.20 1.72
C THR A 123 -3.53 -3.32 1.40
N THR A 124 -4.26 -3.62 0.32
CA THR A 124 -5.53 -2.95 0.02
C THR A 124 -6.70 -3.64 0.68
N THR A 125 -7.64 -2.84 1.21
CA THR A 125 -8.81 -3.30 1.98
C THR A 125 -10.14 -2.97 1.31
N THR A 126 -10.13 -2.10 0.28
CA THR A 126 -11.33 -1.63 -0.43
C THR A 126 -11.28 -1.96 -1.92
N GLU A 127 -12.42 -2.37 -2.49
CA GLU A 127 -12.58 -2.62 -3.93
C GLU A 127 -12.41 -1.33 -4.77
N GLY A 128 -11.68 -1.42 -5.88
CA GLY A 128 -11.45 -0.29 -6.80
C GLY A 128 -10.36 0.69 -6.37
N PHE A 129 -9.72 0.47 -5.20
CA PHE A 129 -8.47 1.12 -4.84
C PHE A 129 -7.30 0.24 -5.31
N GLU A 130 -6.65 0.65 -6.40
CA GLU A 130 -5.69 -0.15 -7.16
C GLU A 130 -4.37 0.63 -7.33
N PRO A 131 -3.59 0.83 -6.25
CA PRO A 131 -2.33 1.56 -6.31
C PRO A 131 -1.32 0.83 -7.20
N ALA A 132 -0.44 1.58 -7.85
CA ALA A 132 0.63 0.99 -8.64
C ALA A 132 1.61 0.26 -7.73
N ILE A 133 1.94 -0.98 -8.10
CA ILE A 133 3.04 -1.71 -7.48
C ILE A 133 4.33 -1.10 -7.98
N ARG A 134 5.12 -0.55 -7.06
CA ARG A 134 6.45 -0.01 -7.36
C ARG A 134 7.51 -0.89 -6.71
N TRP A 135 8.42 -1.40 -7.53
CA TRP A 135 9.56 -2.20 -7.08
C TRP A 135 10.80 -1.81 -7.87
N ILE A 136 11.88 -1.41 -7.18
CA ILE A 136 13.14 -0.93 -7.80
C ILE A 136 12.86 0.19 -8.83
N ASP A 137 12.07 1.18 -8.42
CA ASP A 137 11.66 2.31 -9.27
C ASP A 137 10.90 1.94 -10.56
N LEU A 138 10.45 0.69 -10.70
CA LEU A 138 9.64 0.21 -11.82
C LEU A 138 8.18 0.05 -11.39
N GLU A 139 7.26 0.60 -12.19
CA GLU A 139 5.82 0.36 -12.06
C GLU A 139 5.47 -0.99 -12.70
N LEU A 140 4.97 -1.93 -11.91
CA LEU A 140 4.67 -3.30 -12.32
C LEU A 140 3.20 -3.57 -12.60
N GLY A 141 2.37 -2.53 -12.48
CA GLY A 141 0.92 -2.60 -12.70
C GLY A 141 0.11 -2.35 -11.43
N PRO A 142 -1.22 -2.33 -11.55
CA PRO A 142 -2.14 -2.07 -10.45
C PRO A 142 -2.27 -3.26 -9.48
N LEU A 143 -2.08 -3.00 -8.19
CA LEU A 143 -2.30 -3.99 -7.14
C LEU A 143 -3.76 -4.48 -7.15
N GLY A 144 -3.96 -5.79 -7.02
CA GLY A 144 -5.28 -6.44 -7.05
C GLY A 144 -5.83 -6.70 -8.46
N ALA A 145 -5.19 -6.17 -9.51
CA ALA A 145 -5.69 -6.24 -10.88
C ALA A 145 -4.77 -6.97 -11.88
N VAL A 146 -3.48 -7.13 -11.56
CA VAL A 146 -2.54 -7.98 -12.33
C VAL A 146 -2.20 -9.26 -11.56
N SER A 147 -1.97 -10.36 -12.26
CA SER A 147 -1.59 -11.63 -11.64
C SER A 147 -0.14 -11.58 -11.12
N THR A 148 0.18 -12.45 -10.16
CA THR A 148 1.56 -12.58 -9.67
C THR A 148 2.51 -12.96 -10.80
N ALA A 149 2.08 -13.84 -11.72
CA ALA A 149 2.88 -14.23 -12.88
C ALA A 149 3.22 -13.05 -13.80
N GLU A 150 2.29 -12.14 -14.06
CA GLU A 150 2.54 -10.94 -14.90
C GLU A 150 3.52 -9.96 -14.23
N ILE A 151 3.45 -9.81 -12.91
CA ILE A 151 4.42 -9.02 -12.12
C ILE A 151 5.82 -9.62 -12.26
N LEU A 152 5.95 -10.94 -12.09
CA LEU A 152 7.23 -11.64 -12.14
C LEU A 152 7.86 -11.67 -13.54
N ASP A 153 7.05 -11.81 -14.59
CA ASP A 153 7.55 -11.73 -15.99
C ASP A 153 8.14 -10.35 -16.29
N SER A 154 7.52 -9.28 -15.76
CA SER A 154 7.93 -7.90 -16.00
C SER A 154 9.32 -7.56 -15.44
N VAL A 155 9.78 -8.26 -14.40
CA VAL A 155 11.07 -7.98 -13.74
C VAL A 155 12.23 -8.80 -14.30
N GLY A 156 11.94 -9.89 -15.03
CA GLY A 156 12.96 -10.72 -15.68
C GLY A 156 13.99 -11.36 -14.74
N VAL A 157 13.63 -11.59 -13.48
CA VAL A 157 14.51 -12.20 -12.47
C VAL A 157 14.37 -13.72 -12.50
N ASP A 158 15.50 -14.43 -12.48
CA ASP A 158 15.53 -15.88 -12.21
C ASP A 158 15.14 -16.12 -10.74
N VAL A 159 13.87 -16.45 -10.52
CA VAL A 159 13.31 -16.60 -9.17
C VAL A 159 13.97 -17.75 -8.42
N VAL A 160 14.67 -17.44 -7.34
CA VAL A 160 15.15 -18.44 -6.38
C VAL A 160 14.00 -18.72 -5.41
N ALA A 161 13.46 -19.93 -5.46
CA ALA A 161 12.24 -20.32 -4.75
C ALA A 161 12.34 -20.15 -3.23
N GLY A 162 11.56 -19.21 -2.70
CA GLY A 162 11.15 -19.13 -1.30
C GLY A 162 9.70 -18.67 -1.27
N ALA A 163 8.77 -19.62 -1.27
CA ALA A 163 7.35 -19.35 -1.11
C ALA A 163 6.77 -20.14 0.07
N SER A 164 5.83 -19.55 0.79
CA SER A 164 5.09 -20.19 1.87
C SER A 164 3.61 -19.89 1.75
N VAL A 165 2.79 -20.90 1.98
CA VAL A 165 1.36 -20.74 2.22
C VAL A 165 1.02 -21.04 3.68
N ARG A 166 0.08 -20.26 4.24
CA ARG A 166 -0.48 -20.47 5.56
C ARG A 166 -1.99 -20.27 5.55
N SER A 167 -2.69 -21.11 6.30
CA SER A 167 -4.14 -21.05 6.51
C SER A 167 -4.45 -20.80 7.99
N GLY A 168 -5.36 -19.85 8.24
CA GLY A 168 -5.98 -19.62 9.54
C GLY A 168 -7.39 -20.19 9.59
N MET A 169 -8.10 -19.99 10.70
CA MET A 169 -9.52 -20.40 10.80
C MET A 169 -10.43 -19.69 9.78
N VAL A 170 -10.02 -18.51 9.34
CA VAL A 170 -10.81 -17.61 8.49
C VAL A 170 -10.01 -16.99 7.33
N TRP A 171 -8.70 -17.16 7.25
CA TRP A 171 -7.88 -16.48 6.24
C TRP A 171 -6.92 -17.46 5.53
N HIS A 172 -6.48 -17.10 4.32
CA HIS A 172 -5.54 -17.89 3.51
C HIS A 172 -4.47 -16.97 2.91
N SER A 173 -3.21 -17.26 3.16
CA SER A 173 -2.14 -16.33 2.80
C SER A 173 -1.09 -17.02 1.95
N TYR A 174 -0.58 -16.28 0.97
CA TYR A 174 0.54 -16.67 0.16
C TYR A 174 1.67 -15.63 0.32
N ALA A 175 2.89 -16.13 0.43
CA ALA A 175 4.08 -15.34 0.58
C ALA A 175 5.13 -15.86 -0.39
N GLU A 176 5.66 -15.01 -1.25
CA GLU A 176 6.85 -15.27 -2.05
C GLU A 176 7.90 -14.14 -1.96
N VAL A 177 9.14 -14.47 -1.62
CA VAL A 177 10.21 -13.46 -1.63
C VAL A 177 10.97 -13.53 -2.94
N VAL A 178 10.98 -12.43 -3.69
CA VAL A 178 11.71 -12.32 -4.95
C VAL A 178 12.78 -11.23 -4.83
N PRO A 179 14.08 -11.58 -4.82
CA PRO A 179 15.16 -10.60 -4.85
C PRO A 179 15.30 -9.98 -6.24
N GLY A 180 15.59 -8.67 -6.33
CA GLY A 180 15.78 -8.00 -7.62
C GLY A 180 16.69 -6.79 -7.51
N GLY A 181 17.25 -6.36 -8.64
CA GLY A 181 18.13 -5.19 -8.73
C GLY A 181 19.60 -5.52 -9.01
N ALA A 182 20.47 -4.53 -8.85
CA ALA A 182 21.92 -4.66 -9.03
C ALA A 182 22.63 -5.07 -7.72
N PRO A 183 23.83 -5.68 -7.80
CA PRO A 183 24.67 -5.95 -6.63
C PRO A 183 24.84 -4.73 -5.73
N ALA A 184 24.60 -4.90 -4.42
CA ALA A 184 24.65 -3.88 -3.37
C ALA A 184 23.52 -2.82 -3.38
N SER A 185 22.50 -3.02 -4.21
CA SER A 185 21.25 -2.25 -4.18
C SER A 185 20.05 -3.19 -4.40
N TYR A 186 20.21 -4.46 -4.01
CA TYR A 186 19.13 -5.41 -4.15
C TYR A 186 17.98 -4.97 -3.24
N ARG A 187 16.78 -4.97 -3.82
CA ARG A 187 15.52 -4.76 -3.12
C ARG A 187 14.74 -6.05 -3.28
N GLY A 188 14.35 -6.68 -2.17
CA GLY A 188 13.52 -7.87 -2.19
C GLY A 188 12.05 -7.54 -1.90
N LEU A 189 11.13 -8.28 -2.53
CA LEU A 189 9.84 -8.76 -2.00
C LEU A 189 8.70 -8.73 -3.04
N VAL A 190 7.88 -9.80 -3.14
CA VAL A 190 6.51 -9.75 -3.70
C VAL A 190 5.58 -10.77 -3.00
N LEU A 191 4.71 -10.37 -2.04
CA LEU A 191 3.70 -11.29 -1.48
C LEU A 191 2.25 -10.99 -1.88
N ALA A 192 1.51 -12.03 -2.31
CA ALA A 192 0.05 -12.02 -2.49
C ALA A 192 -0.68 -12.61 -1.26
N TRP A 193 -1.36 -11.79 -0.47
CA TRP A 193 -2.16 -12.26 0.66
C TRP A 193 -3.66 -12.24 0.36
N VAL A 194 -4.47 -13.06 1.07
CA VAL A 194 -5.91 -12.84 1.15
C VAL A 194 -6.48 -13.10 2.56
N GLY A 195 -7.28 -12.17 3.07
CA GLY A 195 -8.07 -12.36 4.29
C GLY A 195 -9.47 -12.95 4.00
N GLU A 196 -10.21 -13.32 5.06
CA GLU A 196 -11.64 -13.63 4.93
C GLU A 196 -12.40 -12.42 4.38
N GLY A 197 -13.27 -12.63 3.39
CA GLY A 197 -14.16 -11.58 2.90
C GLY A 197 -13.50 -10.50 2.03
N LEU A 198 -12.19 -10.59 1.77
CA LEU A 198 -11.56 -9.76 0.74
C LEU A 198 -11.93 -10.30 -0.64
N GLN A 199 -12.58 -9.45 -1.45
CA GLN A 199 -12.82 -9.74 -2.85
C GLN A 199 -11.51 -9.60 -3.61
N SER A 200 -10.82 -10.71 -3.77
CA SER A 200 -9.64 -10.82 -4.62
C SER A 200 -9.77 -12.05 -5.51
N GLN A 201 -8.99 -12.11 -6.57
CA GLN A 201 -8.87 -13.30 -7.43
C GLN A 201 -8.01 -14.37 -6.76
N PHE A 202 -8.14 -14.61 -5.45
CA PHE A 202 -7.37 -15.64 -4.77
C PHE A 202 -7.94 -17.02 -5.09
N ASP A 203 -7.14 -17.85 -5.76
CA ASP A 203 -7.55 -19.17 -6.19
C ASP A 203 -7.32 -20.21 -5.08
N LEU A 204 -8.40 -20.58 -4.38
CA LEU A 204 -8.37 -21.55 -3.28
C LEU A 204 -7.94 -22.95 -3.75
N ASP A 205 -8.26 -23.35 -4.98
CA ASP A 205 -7.89 -24.67 -5.48
C ASP A 205 -6.38 -24.73 -5.76
N ALA A 206 -5.80 -23.65 -6.31
CA ALA A 206 -4.36 -23.51 -6.49
C ALA A 206 -3.62 -23.45 -5.13
N PHE A 207 -4.17 -22.70 -4.17
CA PHE A 207 -3.67 -22.65 -2.79
C PHE A 207 -3.58 -24.06 -2.17
N GLN A 208 -4.65 -24.85 -2.24
CA GLN A 208 -4.68 -26.21 -1.68
C GLN A 208 -3.65 -27.14 -2.33
N ARG A 209 -3.40 -27.00 -3.63
CA ARG A 209 -2.36 -27.76 -4.33
C ARG A 209 -0.97 -27.37 -3.83
N LEU A 210 -0.71 -26.08 -3.64
CA LEU A 210 0.55 -25.57 -3.11
C LEU A 210 0.77 -25.97 -1.64
N GLU A 211 -0.27 -25.90 -0.81
CA GLU A 211 -0.24 -26.33 0.60
C GLU A 211 0.12 -27.81 0.71
N ALA A 212 -0.55 -28.67 -0.05
CA ALA A 212 -0.24 -30.11 -0.09
C ALA A 212 1.20 -30.39 -0.59
N ALA A 213 1.69 -29.63 -1.57
CA ALA A 213 3.05 -29.78 -2.07
C ALA A 213 4.12 -29.31 -1.06
N GLN A 214 3.83 -28.23 -0.33
CA GLN A 214 4.67 -27.70 0.75
C GLN A 214 4.80 -28.71 1.90
N GLU A 215 3.68 -29.30 2.35
CA GLU A 215 3.68 -30.32 3.40
C GLU A 215 4.43 -31.60 3.01
N ALA A 216 4.37 -31.97 1.72
CA ALA A 216 5.02 -33.17 1.24
C ALA A 216 6.56 -33.07 1.25
N ALA A 217 7.13 -31.86 1.23
CA ALA A 217 8.56 -31.47 1.37
C ALA A 217 9.62 -32.23 0.52
N ALA A 218 9.25 -33.28 -0.20
CA ALA A 218 10.17 -34.24 -0.81
C ALA A 218 10.27 -34.13 -2.34
N ASP A 219 9.33 -33.45 -3.00
CA ASP A 219 9.28 -33.29 -4.46
C ASP A 219 9.31 -31.82 -4.87
N GLY A 220 10.51 -31.29 -5.11
CA GLY A 220 10.71 -29.91 -5.55
C GLY A 220 10.08 -29.59 -6.91
N ALA A 221 9.83 -30.58 -7.77
CA ALA A 221 9.16 -30.35 -9.05
C ALA A 221 7.65 -30.18 -8.88
N ALA A 222 7.04 -30.98 -8.00
CA ALA A 222 5.63 -30.80 -7.64
C ALA A 222 5.37 -29.46 -6.96
N PHE A 223 6.27 -29.03 -6.05
CA PHE A 223 6.20 -27.72 -5.43
C PHE A 223 6.31 -26.59 -6.46
N SER A 224 7.30 -26.65 -7.35
CA SER A 224 7.46 -25.64 -8.41
C SER A 224 6.23 -25.55 -9.31
N ALA A 225 5.66 -26.68 -9.74
CA ALA A 225 4.47 -26.68 -10.58
C ALA A 225 3.24 -26.10 -9.86
N ALA A 226 3.02 -26.46 -8.59
CA ALA A 226 1.95 -25.89 -7.79
C ALA A 226 2.13 -24.39 -7.51
N LEU A 227 3.38 -23.94 -7.40
CA LEU A 227 3.73 -22.54 -7.25
C LEU A 227 3.44 -21.73 -8.52
N ASP A 228 3.78 -22.26 -9.70
CA ASP A 228 3.48 -21.62 -10.99
C ASP A 228 1.98 -21.52 -11.24
N ASP A 229 1.22 -22.56 -10.88
CA ASP A 229 -0.24 -22.55 -10.87
C ASP A 229 -0.77 -21.40 -9.98
N MET A 230 -0.26 -21.29 -8.75
CA MET A 230 -0.67 -20.26 -7.79
C MET A 230 -0.39 -18.84 -8.31
N ARG A 231 0.81 -18.61 -8.87
CA ARG A 231 1.22 -17.31 -9.43
C ARG A 231 0.32 -16.89 -10.60
N THR A 232 -0.08 -17.83 -11.44
CA THR A 232 -0.91 -17.58 -12.62
C THR A 232 -2.36 -17.29 -12.23
N ALA A 233 -2.87 -18.00 -11.23
CA ALA A 233 -4.28 -17.95 -10.85
C ALA A 233 -4.61 -16.83 -9.85
N THR A 234 -3.61 -16.24 -9.18
CA THR A 234 -3.81 -15.28 -8.08
C THR A 234 -3.30 -13.87 -8.40
N ALA A 235 -4.18 -12.88 -8.20
CA ALA A 235 -3.82 -11.46 -8.16
C ALA A 235 -3.56 -10.99 -6.71
N PRO A 236 -2.36 -10.49 -6.36
CA PRO A 236 -2.04 -10.00 -5.03
C PRO A 236 -2.81 -8.73 -4.67
N ASN A 237 -3.31 -8.63 -3.44
CA ASN A 237 -3.78 -7.37 -2.85
C ASN A 237 -2.74 -6.73 -1.91
N THR A 238 -1.56 -7.33 -1.81
CA THR A 238 -0.46 -6.86 -0.97
C THR A 238 0.80 -6.73 -1.82
N TYR A 239 1.60 -5.72 -1.58
CA TYR A 239 2.97 -5.64 -2.09
C TYR A 239 3.87 -5.07 -1.01
N GLY A 240 5.18 -5.13 -1.21
CA GLY A 240 6.12 -4.54 -0.28
C GLY A 240 7.53 -4.55 -0.83
N GLU A 241 8.45 -4.01 -0.05
CA GLU A 241 9.85 -3.95 -0.42
C GLU A 241 10.73 -3.95 0.85
N PHE A 242 11.91 -4.55 0.75
CA PHE A 242 12.98 -4.46 1.74
C PHE A 242 14.35 -4.45 1.07
N ARG A 243 15.37 -3.98 1.79
CA ARG A 243 16.75 -4.04 1.29
C ARG A 243 17.30 -5.45 1.40
N ASP A 244 17.68 -6.04 0.27
CA ASP A 244 18.30 -7.35 0.19
C ASP A 244 19.83 -7.25 0.34
N ASP A 245 20.26 -6.64 1.45
CA ASP A 245 21.63 -6.74 1.93
C ASP A 245 21.71 -6.73 3.47
N GLY A 246 22.84 -7.21 3.98
CA GLY A 246 23.10 -7.28 5.40
C GLY A 246 22.31 -8.37 6.17
N PRO A 247 22.41 -8.37 7.51
CA PRO A 247 21.84 -9.44 8.33
C PRO A 247 20.31 -9.46 8.36
N LEU A 248 19.68 -8.26 8.30
CA LEU A 248 18.22 -8.13 8.32
C LEU A 248 17.59 -8.74 7.04
N ALA A 249 18.25 -8.59 5.88
CA ALA A 249 17.79 -9.19 4.63
C ALA A 249 17.62 -10.71 4.72
N THR A 250 18.57 -11.41 5.37
CA THR A 250 18.49 -12.88 5.50
C THR A 250 17.24 -13.31 6.26
N TRP A 251 16.82 -12.52 7.25
CA TRP A 251 15.58 -12.76 8.00
C TRP A 251 14.33 -12.44 7.17
N LEU A 252 14.35 -11.35 6.39
CA LEU A 252 13.25 -10.98 5.50
C LEU A 252 13.13 -11.86 4.25
N HIS A 253 14.15 -12.67 3.94
CA HIS A 253 14.07 -13.72 2.93
C HIS A 253 13.28 -14.95 3.35
N ASP A 254 12.93 -15.07 4.62
CA ASP A 254 12.08 -16.14 5.11
C ASP A 254 10.59 -15.78 4.88
N PRO A 255 9.87 -16.49 4.00
CA PRO A 255 8.46 -16.20 3.75
C PRO A 255 7.58 -16.33 5.01
N GLU A 256 8.00 -17.12 6.00
CA GLU A 256 7.30 -17.24 7.28
C GLU A 256 7.38 -15.96 8.12
N VAL A 257 8.51 -15.25 8.06
CA VAL A 257 8.68 -13.94 8.71
C VAL A 257 7.72 -12.94 8.09
N ILE A 258 7.64 -12.90 6.76
CA ILE A 258 6.78 -11.92 6.09
C ILE A 258 5.30 -12.21 6.37
N HIS A 259 4.89 -13.48 6.44
CA HIS A 259 3.56 -13.84 6.95
C HIS A 259 3.30 -13.27 8.35
N ASP A 260 4.21 -13.49 9.30
CA ASP A 260 4.03 -12.98 10.66
C ASP A 260 3.95 -11.44 10.71
N LEU A 261 4.77 -10.75 9.90
CA LEU A 261 4.71 -9.29 9.78
C LEU A 261 3.37 -8.81 9.22
N LEU A 262 2.81 -9.53 8.26
CA LEU A 262 1.54 -9.20 7.65
C LEU A 262 0.35 -9.31 8.62
N PHE A 263 0.41 -10.20 9.59
CA PHE A 263 -0.62 -10.31 10.63
C PHE A 263 -0.26 -9.58 11.93
N ALA A 264 0.91 -8.94 11.99
CA ALA A 264 1.28 -8.15 13.15
C ALA A 264 0.35 -6.94 13.30
N GLY A 265 -0.15 -6.72 14.51
CA GLY A 265 -1.07 -5.63 14.83
C GLY A 265 -2.51 -5.82 14.35
N SER A 266 -2.83 -6.90 13.61
CA SER A 266 -4.21 -7.34 13.39
C SER A 266 -4.66 -8.22 14.55
N GLU A 267 -5.30 -7.63 15.56
CA GLU A 267 -6.01 -8.40 16.58
C GLU A 267 -7.18 -9.15 15.94
N VAL A 268 -7.29 -10.46 16.20
CA VAL A 268 -8.48 -11.28 15.92
C VAL A 268 -9.43 -11.20 17.12
#